data_AF-A0A932HRN6-F1
#
_entry.id   AF-A0A932HRN6-F1
#
_cell.length_a   1.000
_cell.length_b   1.000
_cell.length_c   1.000
_cell.angle_alpha   90.00
_cell.angle_beta   90.00
_cell.angle_gamma   90.00
#
_symmetry.space_group_name_H-M   'P 1'
#
loop_
_entity.id
_entity.type
_entity.pdbx_description
1 polymer ?
#
loop_
_entity_poly.entity_id
_entity_poly.type
_entity_poly.pdbx_seq_one_letter_code
_entity_poly.pdbx_strand_id
1 'polypeptide(L)'
;EIRARVVIGADGVESRVGKWAGIDTTCHIRDMESCAQMTLSGIELEPDILDFYFGDHIAPGGYLWVFPKGKDIANVGIGVNVEDAKEKSAIRYLDEFIRQRYPSAAVLTRIAGGVPCAKTCDELLKNNVMLVGDAAHQVNPVSGGGIISGMIGGMIAGQVAAEALKVNDLELLKEYGRRWHKRLGWRHEVFYSLKEAISRLSDQTLDRMVEHTARLPENKRTLGALFRNALWNQPSMLFNVARVFVT
;
A
#
# COMPACT_ATOMS: atom_id res chain seq x y z
N GLU A 1 23.49 -25.78 -6.89
CA GLU A 1 22.22 -26.18 -6.25
C GLU A 1 22.29 -25.77 -4.78
N ILE A 2 21.24 -25.11 -4.25
CA ILE A 2 21.13 -24.77 -2.81
C ILE A 2 19.95 -25.57 -2.26
N ARG A 3 20.19 -26.32 -1.17
CA ARG A 3 19.14 -27.07 -0.46
C ARG A 3 18.82 -26.36 0.85
N ALA A 4 17.54 -26.23 1.15
CA ALA A 4 17.05 -25.61 2.37
C ALA A 4 15.90 -26.41 2.96
N ARG A 5 15.81 -26.44 4.30
CA ARG A 5 14.67 -27.06 5.00
C ARG A 5 13.42 -26.20 4.94
N VAL A 6 13.59 -24.88 4.90
CA VAL A 6 12.53 -23.86 4.83
C VAL A 6 12.97 -22.80 3.83
N VAL A 7 12.05 -22.34 2.99
CA VAL A 7 12.25 -21.24 2.04
C VAL A 7 11.29 -20.11 2.39
N ILE A 8 11.78 -18.87 2.37
CA ILE A 8 10.95 -17.67 2.55
C ILE A 8 11.03 -16.87 1.25
N GLY A 9 9.93 -16.83 0.50
CA GLY A 9 9.77 -16.02 -0.69
C GLY A 9 9.51 -14.56 -0.33
N ALA A 10 10.51 -13.72 -0.58
CA ALA A 10 10.47 -12.26 -0.40
C ALA A 10 10.78 -11.55 -1.74
N ASP A 11 10.34 -12.13 -2.84
CA ASP A 11 10.73 -11.80 -4.22
C ASP A 11 9.79 -10.79 -4.91
N GLY A 12 9.08 -9.99 -4.11
CA GLY A 12 8.30 -8.86 -4.58
C GLY A 12 6.99 -9.24 -5.27
N VAL A 13 6.40 -8.27 -5.98
CA VAL A 13 5.07 -8.38 -6.62
C VAL A 13 4.93 -9.56 -7.59
N GLU A 14 6.02 -10.01 -8.20
CA GLU A 14 5.99 -11.13 -9.16
C GLU A 14 5.74 -12.48 -8.50
N SER A 15 6.10 -12.61 -7.21
CA SER A 15 5.91 -13.79 -6.35
C SER A 15 6.22 -15.12 -7.06
N ARG A 16 7.37 -15.20 -7.73
CA ARG A 16 7.79 -16.38 -8.50
C ARG A 16 7.99 -17.58 -7.58
N VAL A 17 8.56 -17.36 -6.39
CA VAL A 17 8.73 -18.41 -5.37
C VAL A 17 7.38 -19.00 -4.96
N GLY A 18 6.35 -18.16 -4.78
CA GLY A 18 4.99 -18.61 -4.48
C GLY A 18 4.39 -19.46 -5.60
N LYS A 19 4.48 -18.97 -6.85
CA LYS A 19 4.00 -19.69 -8.03
C LYS A 19 4.69 -21.04 -8.20
N TRP A 20 6.01 -21.12 -7.97
CA TRP A 20 6.76 -22.38 -8.03
C TRP A 20 6.37 -23.36 -6.92
N ALA A 21 6.01 -22.86 -5.75
CA ALA A 21 5.50 -23.67 -4.65
C ALA A 21 4.04 -24.12 -4.87
N GLY A 22 3.36 -23.58 -5.88
CA GLY A 22 1.95 -23.85 -6.18
C GLY A 22 0.97 -23.06 -5.32
N ILE A 23 1.40 -21.93 -4.75
CA ILE A 23 0.53 -20.95 -4.09
C ILE A 23 -0.09 -20.06 -5.17
N ASP A 24 -1.40 -19.81 -5.12
CA ASP A 24 -2.02 -18.82 -5.99
C ASP A 24 -1.73 -17.42 -5.47
N THR A 25 -0.81 -16.74 -6.15
CA THR A 25 -0.39 -15.36 -5.84
C THR A 25 -0.94 -14.38 -6.87
N THR A 26 -2.02 -14.73 -7.57
CA THR A 26 -2.60 -13.87 -8.60
C THR A 26 -3.25 -12.66 -7.95
N CYS A 27 -2.78 -11.45 -8.30
CA CYS A 27 -3.45 -10.21 -7.92
C CYS A 27 -4.42 -9.80 -9.02
N HIS A 28 -5.69 -9.57 -8.67
CA HIS A 28 -6.68 -9.09 -9.62
C HIS A 28 -6.34 -7.66 -10.07
N ILE A 29 -6.65 -7.31 -11.32
CA ILE A 29 -6.29 -6.00 -11.89
C ILE A 29 -6.86 -4.81 -11.09
N ARG A 30 -8.09 -4.94 -10.60
CA ARG A 30 -8.75 -3.99 -9.68
C ARG A 30 -8.00 -3.75 -8.36
N ASP A 31 -7.12 -4.69 -7.99
CA ASP A 31 -6.35 -4.68 -6.76
C ASP A 31 -4.86 -4.41 -7.03
N MET A 32 -4.50 -4.09 -8.28
CA MET A 32 -3.17 -3.71 -8.69
C MET A 32 -3.14 -2.21 -8.98
N GLU A 33 -2.23 -1.50 -8.32
CA GLU A 33 -1.92 -0.11 -8.64
C GLU A 33 -0.73 -0.06 -9.59
N SER A 34 -0.84 0.74 -10.64
CA SER A 34 0.29 1.09 -11.50
C SER A 34 0.96 2.34 -10.95
N CYS A 35 2.20 2.20 -10.49
CA CYS A 35 2.92 3.28 -9.84
C CYS A 35 4.09 3.78 -10.69
N ALA A 36 4.30 5.08 -10.66
CA ALA A 36 5.46 5.75 -11.23
C ALA A 36 5.98 6.81 -10.26
N GLN A 37 7.29 7.00 -10.20
CA GLN A 37 7.90 8.03 -9.36
C GLN A 37 9.11 8.65 -10.07
N MET A 38 9.29 9.94 -9.87
CA MET A 38 10.49 10.69 -10.22
C MET A 38 11.10 11.34 -8.98
N THR A 39 12.42 11.24 -8.84
CA THR A 39 13.13 12.12 -7.92
C THR A 39 13.40 13.43 -8.63
N LEU A 40 12.85 14.53 -8.11
CA LEU A 40 13.03 15.88 -8.64
C LEU A 40 14.02 16.65 -7.78
N SER A 41 14.77 17.57 -8.40
CA SER A 41 15.61 18.56 -7.70
C SER A 41 15.37 19.97 -8.23
N GLY A 42 15.68 20.97 -7.41
CA GLY A 42 15.48 22.39 -7.74
C GLY A 42 14.02 22.83 -7.66
N ILE A 43 13.26 22.25 -6.74
CA ILE A 43 11.86 22.60 -6.48
C ILE A 43 11.69 23.21 -5.10
N GLU A 44 10.76 24.15 -4.95
CA GLU A 44 10.40 24.72 -3.65
C GLU A 44 9.46 23.77 -2.89
N LEU A 45 9.82 23.46 -1.64
CA LEU A 45 9.16 22.46 -0.81
C LEU A 45 9.10 22.91 0.65
N GLU A 46 8.11 22.38 1.38
CA GLU A 46 8.08 22.37 2.83
C GLU A 46 8.66 21.04 3.33
N PRO A 47 9.88 20.98 3.90
CA PRO A 47 10.60 19.71 4.14
C PRO A 47 9.89 18.72 5.06
N ASP A 48 9.03 19.21 5.95
CA ASP A 48 8.34 18.42 6.97
C ASP A 48 6.88 18.08 6.59
N ILE A 49 6.47 18.37 5.34
CA ILE A 49 5.12 18.13 4.84
C ILE A 49 5.15 17.09 3.73
N LEU A 50 4.25 16.11 3.83
CA LEU A 50 3.97 15.16 2.75
C LEU A 50 2.69 15.62 2.06
N ASP A 51 2.77 15.97 0.78
CA ASP A 51 1.58 16.32 0.01
C ASP A 51 0.97 15.07 -0.62
N PHE A 52 -0.36 15.01 -0.57
CA PHE A 52 -1.16 13.99 -1.23
C PHE A 52 -2.23 14.68 -2.07
N TYR A 53 -2.33 14.28 -3.34
CA TYR A 53 -3.31 14.78 -4.29
C TYR A 53 -4.23 13.64 -4.70
N PHE A 54 -5.53 13.90 -4.63
CA PHE A 54 -6.59 12.96 -4.97
C PHE A 54 -7.46 13.55 -6.08
N GLY A 55 -8.20 12.67 -6.75
CA GLY A 55 -9.21 13.03 -7.72
C GLY A 55 -8.97 12.38 -9.09
N ASP A 56 -10.05 12.11 -9.80
CA ASP A 56 -10.04 11.28 -11.01
C ASP A 56 -9.22 11.89 -12.15
N HIS A 57 -9.08 13.22 -12.18
CA HIS A 57 -8.26 13.90 -13.18
C HIS A 57 -6.76 13.90 -12.88
N ILE A 58 -6.36 13.65 -11.63
CA ILE A 58 -4.96 13.68 -11.19
C ILE A 58 -4.43 12.26 -11.02
N ALA A 59 -5.15 11.43 -10.27
CA ALA A 59 -4.75 10.07 -9.91
C ALA A 59 -5.98 9.16 -9.74
N PRO A 60 -6.59 8.71 -10.86
CA PRO A 60 -7.80 7.88 -10.82
C PRO A 60 -7.61 6.62 -9.96
N GLY A 61 -8.54 6.40 -9.03
CA GLY A 61 -8.54 5.26 -8.13
C GLY A 61 -7.39 5.20 -7.11
N GLY A 62 -6.50 6.20 -7.10
CA GLY A 62 -5.30 6.22 -6.26
C GLY A 62 -4.97 7.62 -5.77
N TYR A 63 -3.68 7.97 -5.77
CA TYR A 63 -3.21 9.29 -5.35
C TYR A 63 -1.83 9.62 -5.92
N LEU A 64 -1.54 10.92 -6.00
CA LEU A 64 -0.22 11.46 -6.28
C LEU A 64 0.41 11.97 -4.99
N TRP A 65 1.73 11.79 -4.82
CA TRP A 65 2.47 12.23 -3.66
C TRP A 65 3.64 13.13 -4.01
N VAL A 66 3.99 14.02 -3.08
CA VAL A 66 5.26 14.74 -3.03
C VAL A 66 5.88 14.49 -1.65
N PHE A 67 6.95 13.71 -1.61
CA PHE A 67 7.67 13.36 -0.39
C PHE A 67 9.04 14.03 -0.39
N PRO A 68 9.23 15.13 0.37
CA PRO A 68 10.51 15.81 0.49
C PRO A 68 11.61 14.88 1.00
N LYS A 69 12.82 15.09 0.49
CA LYS A 69 14.06 14.43 0.91
C LYS A 69 15.11 15.45 1.37
N GLY A 70 14.69 16.67 1.64
CA GLY A 70 15.54 17.82 1.91
C GLY A 70 14.82 19.11 1.52
N LYS A 71 15.59 20.17 1.30
CA LYS A 71 15.06 21.51 1.01
C LYS A 71 14.53 21.67 -0.41
N ASP A 72 15.17 20.99 -1.37
CA ASP A 72 14.93 21.22 -2.80
C ASP A 72 14.81 19.92 -3.62
N ILE A 73 14.75 18.78 -2.93
CA ILE A 73 14.65 17.44 -3.54
C ILE A 73 13.41 16.75 -2.98
N ALA A 74 12.58 16.16 -3.84
CA ALA A 74 11.48 15.28 -3.44
C ALA A 74 11.37 14.06 -4.35
N ASN A 75 10.80 12.99 -3.78
CA ASN A 75 10.17 11.95 -4.56
C ASN A 75 8.74 12.40 -4.90
N VAL A 76 8.48 12.65 -6.19
CA VAL A 76 7.15 12.96 -6.71
C VAL A 76 6.67 11.74 -7.49
N GLY A 77 5.56 11.16 -7.10
CA GLY A 77 5.07 9.96 -7.76
C GLY A 77 3.58 9.80 -7.65
N ILE A 78 3.07 8.80 -8.35
CA ILE A 78 1.64 8.54 -8.48
C ILE A 78 1.41 7.04 -8.45
N GLY A 79 0.31 6.63 -7.82
CA GLY A 79 -0.29 5.32 -7.97
C GLY A 79 -1.69 5.51 -8.51
N VAL A 80 -2.04 4.76 -9.55
CA VAL A 80 -3.39 4.76 -10.13
C VAL A 80 -3.90 3.35 -10.24
N ASN A 81 -5.21 3.19 -10.01
CA ASN A 81 -5.83 1.89 -10.12
C ASN A 81 -5.89 1.50 -11.59
N VAL A 82 -5.46 0.28 -11.93
CA VAL A 82 -5.36 -0.13 -13.34
C VAL A 82 -6.74 -0.22 -13.99
N GLU A 83 -7.81 -0.50 -13.24
CA GLU A 83 -9.16 -0.55 -13.78
C GLU A 83 -9.74 0.86 -14.02
N ASP A 84 -9.38 1.84 -13.19
CA ASP A 84 -9.91 3.21 -13.27
C ASP A 84 -9.11 4.10 -14.25
N ALA A 85 -7.79 3.91 -14.34
CA ALA A 85 -6.90 4.70 -15.20
C ALA A 85 -6.93 4.25 -16.68
N LYS A 86 -8.09 4.39 -17.32
CA LYS A 86 -8.32 3.95 -18.71
C LYS A 86 -7.75 4.89 -19.77
N GLU A 87 -7.58 6.16 -19.44
CA GLU A 87 -7.21 7.19 -20.42
C GLU A 87 -5.70 7.26 -20.65
N LYS A 88 -4.91 7.14 -19.58
CA LYS A 88 -3.46 7.39 -19.60
C LYS A 88 -2.76 6.45 -18.61
N SER A 89 -1.49 6.17 -18.88
CA SER A 89 -0.64 5.46 -17.92
C SER A 89 -0.26 6.37 -16.75
N ALA A 90 0.05 5.76 -15.60
CA ALA A 90 0.55 6.43 -14.39
C ALA A 90 1.66 7.45 -14.72
N ILE A 91 2.62 7.05 -15.56
CA ILE A 91 3.74 7.91 -15.93
C ILE A 91 3.31 9.16 -16.71
N ARG A 92 2.25 9.07 -17.52
CA ARG A 92 1.72 10.21 -18.29
C ARG A 92 1.01 11.20 -17.38
N TYR A 93 0.20 10.73 -16.43
CA TYR A 93 -0.38 11.59 -15.39
C TYR A 93 0.72 12.31 -14.60
N LEU A 94 1.78 11.58 -14.21
CA LEU A 94 2.91 12.17 -13.50
C LEU A 94 3.66 13.21 -14.33
N ASP A 95 3.94 12.94 -15.61
CA ASP A 95 4.59 13.89 -16.52
C ASP A 95 3.78 15.18 -16.67
N GLU A 96 2.45 15.08 -16.78
CA GLU A 96 1.56 16.24 -16.87
C GLU A 96 1.57 17.05 -15.57
N PHE A 97 1.45 16.40 -14.42
CA PHE A 97 1.53 17.05 -13.12
C PHE A 97 2.86 17.79 -12.92
N ILE A 98 3.98 17.14 -13.21
CA ILE A 98 5.32 17.73 -13.06
C ILE A 98 5.48 18.93 -13.99
N ARG A 99 5.04 18.83 -15.24
CA ARG A 99 5.12 19.95 -16.21
C ARG A 99 4.33 21.17 -15.73
N GLN A 100 3.19 20.96 -15.09
CA GLN A 100 2.36 22.05 -14.58
C GLN A 100 2.87 22.62 -13.26
N ARG A 101 3.22 21.75 -12.30
CA ARG A 101 3.54 22.13 -10.92
C ARG A 101 5.01 22.50 -10.72
N TYR A 102 5.91 21.85 -11.46
CA TYR A 102 7.37 21.95 -11.32
C TYR A 102 8.08 22.06 -12.68
N PRO A 103 7.72 23.04 -13.54
CA PRO A 103 8.20 23.11 -14.93
C PRO A 103 9.73 23.22 -15.08
N SER A 104 10.42 23.76 -14.07
CA SER A 104 11.87 23.98 -14.07
C SER A 104 12.65 22.90 -13.31
N ALA A 105 11.97 21.87 -12.80
CA ALA A 105 12.63 20.82 -12.02
C ALA A 105 13.55 19.95 -12.87
N ALA A 106 14.69 19.57 -12.32
CA ALA A 106 15.51 18.52 -12.92
C ALA A 106 15.02 17.14 -12.46
N VAL A 107 14.79 16.23 -13.41
CA VAL A 107 14.44 14.84 -13.12
C VAL A 107 15.75 14.04 -12.93
N LEU A 108 16.01 13.62 -11.69
CA LEU A 108 17.22 12.88 -11.34
C LEU A 108 17.08 11.38 -11.61
N THR A 109 15.90 10.82 -11.31
CA THR A 109 15.60 9.41 -11.52
C THR A 109 14.15 9.23 -11.92
N ARG A 110 13.84 8.10 -12.58
CA ARG A 110 12.48 7.66 -12.90
C ARG A 110 12.38 6.16 -12.61
N ILE A 111 11.37 5.77 -11.85
CA ILE A 111 11.07 4.37 -11.52
C ILE A 111 9.58 4.10 -11.72
N ALA A 112 9.24 2.84 -11.99
CA ALA A 112 7.86 2.38 -12.09
C ALA A 112 7.74 0.96 -11.55
N GLY A 113 6.56 0.59 -11.09
CA GLY A 113 6.28 -0.74 -10.54
C GLY A 113 4.81 -0.94 -10.23
N GLY A 114 4.40 -2.21 -10.11
CA GLY A 114 3.07 -2.58 -9.63
C GLY A 114 3.04 -2.67 -8.11
N VAL A 115 1.94 -2.23 -7.49
CA VAL A 115 1.74 -2.35 -6.05
C VAL A 115 0.44 -3.13 -5.78
N PRO A 116 0.50 -4.31 -5.15
CA PRO A 116 -0.68 -5.14 -4.91
C PRO A 116 -1.48 -4.63 -3.68
N CYS A 117 -2.38 -3.67 -3.90
CA CYS A 117 -3.34 -3.17 -2.92
C CYS A 117 -4.55 -4.11 -2.75
N ALA A 118 -4.24 -5.39 -2.50
CA ALA A 118 -5.18 -6.49 -2.31
C ALA A 118 -5.28 -6.89 -0.82
N LYS A 119 -6.21 -7.79 -0.49
CA LYS A 119 -6.09 -8.57 0.74
C LYS A 119 -4.82 -9.43 0.66
N THR A 120 -4.26 -9.77 1.82
CA THR A 120 -3.21 -10.80 1.94
C THR A 120 -3.64 -12.07 1.22
N CYS A 121 -2.70 -12.76 0.55
CA CYS A 121 -2.99 -14.03 -0.12
C CYS A 121 -3.71 -15.02 0.82
N ASP A 122 -4.65 -15.80 0.27
CA ASP A 122 -5.42 -16.78 1.02
C ASP A 122 -4.52 -17.87 1.64
N GLU A 123 -3.44 -18.23 0.93
CA GLU A 123 -2.40 -19.16 1.39
C GLU A 123 -1.05 -18.43 1.50
N LEU A 124 -0.46 -18.44 2.69
CA LEU A 124 0.86 -17.82 2.99
C LEU A 124 2.00 -18.84 3.14
N LEU A 125 1.65 -20.12 3.18
CA LEU A 125 2.56 -21.23 3.42
C LEU A 125 2.08 -22.41 2.57
N LYS A 126 2.98 -23.02 1.82
CA LYS A 126 2.77 -24.31 1.19
C LYS A 126 3.99 -25.20 1.37
N ASN A 127 3.78 -26.40 1.91
CA ASN A 127 4.88 -27.26 2.36
C ASN A 127 5.81 -26.49 3.31
N ASN A 128 7.07 -26.29 2.93
CA ASN A 128 8.07 -25.54 3.69
C ASN A 128 8.40 -24.17 3.07
N VAL A 129 7.51 -23.62 2.24
CA VAL A 129 7.68 -22.33 1.56
C VAL A 129 6.69 -21.32 2.12
N MET A 130 7.20 -20.29 2.81
CA MET A 130 6.42 -19.14 3.29
C MET A 130 6.60 -17.94 2.36
N LEU A 131 5.57 -17.10 2.20
CA LEU A 131 5.66 -15.84 1.46
C LEU A 131 5.58 -14.63 2.38
N VAL A 132 6.33 -13.57 2.08
CA VAL A 132 6.37 -12.33 2.87
C VAL A 132 6.38 -11.09 1.97
N GLY A 133 5.99 -9.93 2.51
CA GLY A 133 5.99 -8.67 1.78
C GLY A 133 5.03 -8.68 0.59
N ASP A 134 5.41 -8.03 -0.50
CA ASP A 134 4.57 -7.92 -1.70
C ASP A 134 4.24 -9.30 -2.30
N ALA A 135 5.15 -10.28 -2.18
CA ALA A 135 4.92 -11.65 -2.63
C ALA A 135 3.73 -12.34 -1.93
N ALA A 136 3.35 -11.84 -0.76
CA ALA A 136 2.24 -12.30 0.06
C ALA A 136 1.07 -11.30 0.12
N HIS A 137 1.07 -10.27 -0.73
CA HIS A 137 0.12 -9.15 -0.69
C HIS A 137 0.03 -8.50 0.71
N GLN A 138 1.19 -8.28 1.34
CA GLN A 138 1.29 -7.62 2.64
C GLN A 138 1.44 -6.10 2.51
N VAL A 139 1.01 -5.51 1.39
CA VAL A 139 0.90 -4.06 1.24
C VAL A 139 -0.37 -3.56 1.93
N ASN A 140 -0.31 -2.41 2.60
CA ASN A 140 -1.50 -1.78 3.17
C ASN A 140 -2.44 -1.31 2.04
N PRO A 141 -3.69 -1.83 1.94
CA PRO A 141 -4.55 -1.57 0.77
C PRO A 141 -5.02 -0.13 0.58
N VAL A 142 -5.02 0.70 1.63
CA VAL A 142 -5.45 2.11 1.53
C VAL A 142 -4.27 3.01 1.16
N SER A 143 -3.13 2.79 1.78
CA SER A 143 -1.96 3.66 1.60
C SER A 143 -1.02 3.19 0.50
N GLY A 144 -1.07 1.94 0.05
CA GLY A 144 -0.04 1.36 -0.84
C GLY A 144 1.33 1.15 -0.17
N GLY A 145 1.45 1.44 1.14
CA GLY A 145 2.70 1.24 1.88
C GLY A 145 2.96 -0.23 2.22
N GLY A 146 4.10 -0.77 1.79
CA GLY A 146 4.49 -2.17 2.01
C GLY A 146 5.73 -2.41 2.88
N ILE A 147 6.56 -1.38 3.13
CA ILE A 147 7.87 -1.56 3.79
C ILE A 147 7.70 -2.08 5.22
N ILE A 148 6.89 -1.40 6.04
CA ILE A 148 6.71 -1.75 7.46
C ILE A 148 6.02 -3.11 7.60
N SER A 149 4.96 -3.34 6.85
CA SER A 149 4.20 -4.58 6.87
C SER A 149 5.03 -5.76 6.36
N GLY A 150 5.82 -5.57 5.29
CA GLY A 150 6.77 -6.57 4.79
C GLY A 150 7.86 -6.91 5.79
N MET A 151 8.44 -5.93 6.48
CA MET A 151 9.39 -6.19 7.58
C MET A 151 8.75 -6.99 8.71
N ILE A 152 7.52 -6.66 9.10
CA ILE A 152 6.78 -7.40 10.14
C ILE A 152 6.48 -8.83 9.67
N GLY A 153 6.04 -9.02 8.43
CA GLY A 153 5.80 -10.34 7.83
C GLY A 153 7.07 -11.19 7.80
N GLY A 154 8.19 -10.62 7.35
CA GLY A 154 9.50 -11.25 7.36
C GLY A 154 9.98 -11.63 8.75
N MET A 155 9.82 -10.73 9.73
CA MET A 155 10.17 -11.00 11.13
C MET A 155 9.38 -12.18 11.70
N ILE A 156 8.06 -12.22 11.49
CA ILE A 156 7.20 -13.31 11.98
C ILE A 156 7.57 -14.62 11.29
N ALA A 157 7.77 -14.61 9.96
CA ALA A 157 8.18 -15.80 9.20
C ALA A 157 9.53 -16.35 9.69
N GLY A 158 10.51 -15.46 9.90
CA GLY A 158 11.83 -15.86 10.42
C GLY A 158 11.77 -16.44 11.83
N GLN A 159 10.95 -15.87 12.73
CA GLN A 159 10.73 -16.40 14.07
C GLN A 159 10.11 -17.78 14.04
N VAL A 160 9.05 -17.96 13.26
CA VAL A 160 8.36 -19.25 13.10
C VAL A 160 9.29 -20.30 12.49
N ALA A 161 10.06 -19.95 11.46
CA ALA A 161 11.06 -20.84 10.88
C ALA A 161 12.12 -21.26 11.91
N ALA A 162 12.65 -20.31 12.69
CA ALA A 162 13.65 -20.60 13.70
C ALA A 162 13.11 -21.51 14.82
N GLU A 163 11.87 -21.30 15.26
CA GLU A 163 11.17 -22.16 16.22
C GLU A 163 11.02 -23.60 15.66
N ALA A 164 10.46 -23.73 14.46
CA ALA A 164 10.26 -25.01 13.77
C ALA A 164 11.56 -25.81 13.62
N LEU A 165 12.63 -25.13 13.20
CA LEU A 165 13.94 -25.76 13.00
C LEU A 165 14.60 -26.20 14.32
N LYS A 166 14.44 -25.42 15.40
CA LYS A 166 15.00 -25.74 16.72
C LYS A 166 14.43 -27.02 17.33
N VAL A 167 13.12 -27.26 17.16
CA VAL A 167 12.45 -28.46 17.68
C VAL A 167 12.32 -29.57 16.63
N ASN A 168 12.85 -29.35 15.43
CA ASN A 168 12.76 -30.27 14.31
C ASN A 168 11.32 -30.63 13.91
N ASP A 169 10.39 -29.69 14.04
CA ASP A 169 8.97 -29.85 13.71
C ASP A 169 8.53 -28.76 12.72
N LEU A 170 8.45 -29.13 11.44
CA LEU A 170 8.06 -28.21 10.37
C LEU A 170 6.55 -27.95 10.34
N GLU A 171 5.73 -28.72 11.07
CA GLU A 171 4.31 -28.42 11.22
C GLU A 171 4.08 -27.07 11.91
N LEU A 172 5.05 -26.59 12.69
CA LEU A 172 4.99 -25.28 13.33
C LEU A 172 4.98 -24.12 12.32
N LEU A 173 5.38 -24.33 11.07
CA LEU A 173 5.33 -23.30 10.03
C LEU A 173 3.93 -22.76 9.80
N LYS A 174 2.88 -23.58 10.00
CA LYS A 174 1.46 -23.16 9.86
C LYS A 174 1.08 -22.02 10.79
N GLU A 175 1.87 -21.80 11.82
CA GLU A 175 1.65 -20.74 12.78
C GLU A 175 1.97 -19.34 12.22
N TYR A 176 2.69 -19.28 11.09
CA TYR A 176 3.00 -18.04 10.40
C TYR A 176 1.73 -17.26 10.04
N GLY A 177 0.78 -17.89 9.34
CA GLY A 177 -0.46 -17.23 8.90
C GLY A 177 -1.27 -16.70 10.07
N ARG A 178 -1.39 -17.49 11.15
CA ARG A 178 -2.13 -17.07 12.36
C ARG A 178 -1.45 -15.88 13.05
N ARG A 179 -0.12 -15.90 13.21
CA ARG A 179 0.63 -14.80 13.84
C ARG A 179 0.58 -13.53 12.99
N TRP A 180 0.71 -13.65 11.66
CA TRP A 180 0.53 -12.55 10.72
C TRP A 180 -0.87 -11.94 10.84
N HIS A 181 -1.91 -12.77 10.74
CA HIS A 181 -3.29 -12.30 10.77
C HIS A 181 -3.61 -11.59 12.11
N LYS A 182 -3.18 -12.15 13.24
CA LYS A 182 -3.31 -11.52 14.56
C LYS A 182 -2.60 -10.17 14.65
N ARG A 183 -1.42 -10.03 14.03
CA ARG A 183 -0.59 -8.82 14.14
C ARG A 183 -1.00 -7.70 13.19
N LEU A 184 -1.35 -8.02 11.94
CA LEU A 184 -1.68 -7.06 10.88
C LEU A 184 -2.75 -7.53 9.89
N GLY A 185 -2.87 -8.83 9.59
CA GLY A 185 -3.77 -9.28 8.52
C GLY A 185 -5.24 -8.88 8.72
N TRP A 186 -5.77 -8.93 9.95
CA TRP A 186 -7.13 -8.44 10.21
C TRP A 186 -7.30 -6.94 9.91
N ARG A 187 -6.25 -6.13 10.12
CA ARG A 187 -6.26 -4.70 9.75
C ARG A 187 -6.24 -4.52 8.24
N HIS A 188 -5.50 -5.38 7.51
CA HIS A 188 -5.48 -5.36 6.05
C HIS A 188 -6.87 -5.60 5.46
N GLU A 189 -7.66 -6.50 6.04
CA GLU A 189 -9.05 -6.72 5.61
C GLU A 189 -9.91 -5.48 5.81
N VAL A 190 -9.78 -4.79 6.96
CA VAL A 190 -10.49 -3.54 7.21
C VAL A 190 -10.03 -2.43 6.25
N PHE A 191 -8.72 -2.31 6.03
CA PHE A 191 -8.16 -1.36 5.07
C PHE A 191 -8.64 -1.66 3.65
N TYR A 192 -8.73 -2.94 3.26
CA TYR A 192 -9.28 -3.32 1.96
C TYR A 192 -10.73 -2.87 1.80
N SER A 193 -11.57 -3.11 2.81
CA SER A 193 -12.95 -2.60 2.78
C SER A 193 -13.02 -1.08 2.74
N LEU A 194 -12.08 -0.38 3.39
CA LEU A 194 -11.99 1.07 3.36
C LEU A 194 -11.56 1.58 1.98
N LYS A 195 -10.57 0.95 1.34
CA LYS A 195 -10.16 1.22 -0.05
C LYS A 195 -11.37 1.12 -0.98
N GLU A 196 -12.11 0.01 -0.91
CA GLU A 196 -13.32 -0.21 -1.71
C GLU A 196 -14.42 0.83 -1.49
N ALA A 197 -14.51 1.41 -0.30
CA ALA A 197 -15.46 2.47 0.00
C ALA A 197 -14.98 3.82 -0.55
N ILE A 198 -13.69 4.13 -0.42
CA ILE A 198 -13.08 5.39 -0.88
C ILE A 198 -13.06 5.47 -2.40
N SER A 199 -12.74 4.37 -3.10
CA SER A 199 -12.67 4.33 -4.56
C SER A 199 -14.00 4.63 -5.26
N ARG A 200 -15.11 4.60 -4.53
CA ARG A 200 -16.46 4.91 -5.05
C ARG A 200 -16.90 6.35 -4.78
N LEU A 201 -16.08 7.15 -4.10
CA LEU A 201 -16.40 8.54 -3.79
C LEU A 201 -16.12 9.42 -5.00
N SER A 202 -17.03 10.35 -5.28
CA SER A 202 -16.78 11.38 -6.30
C SER A 202 -15.80 12.44 -5.81
N ASP A 203 -15.12 13.12 -6.73
CA ASP A 203 -14.26 14.28 -6.45
C ASP A 203 -14.97 15.32 -5.56
N GLN A 204 -16.23 15.66 -5.86
CA GLN A 204 -17.03 16.57 -5.01
C GLN A 204 -17.21 16.08 -3.57
N THR A 205 -17.19 14.77 -3.35
CA THR A 205 -17.28 14.19 -2.01
C THR A 205 -15.92 14.24 -1.32
N LEU A 206 -14.83 13.95 -2.04
CA LEU A 206 -13.47 14.11 -1.54
C LEU A 206 -13.19 15.57 -1.13
N ASP A 207 -13.57 16.54 -1.97
CA ASP A 207 -13.43 17.97 -1.68
C ASP A 207 -14.15 18.36 -0.38
N ARG A 208 -15.42 17.97 -0.24
CA ARG A 208 -16.21 18.23 0.99
C ARG A 208 -15.58 17.61 2.22
N MET A 209 -14.97 16.43 2.11
CA MET A 209 -14.28 15.79 3.23
C MET A 209 -13.04 16.58 3.65
N VAL A 210 -12.23 17.03 2.68
CA VAL A 210 -11.04 17.84 2.94
C VAL A 210 -11.42 19.19 3.53
N GLU A 211 -12.39 19.90 2.95
CA GLU A 211 -12.89 21.17 3.45
C GLU A 211 -13.42 21.08 4.89
N HIS A 212 -14.20 20.03 5.19
CA HIS A 212 -14.70 19.82 6.54
C HIS A 212 -13.55 19.55 7.53
N THR A 213 -12.59 18.73 7.13
CA THR A 213 -11.43 18.39 7.98
C THR A 213 -10.55 19.61 8.21
N ALA A 214 -10.36 20.47 7.20
CA ALA A 214 -9.59 21.71 7.31
C ALA A 214 -10.19 22.71 8.31
N ARG A 215 -11.51 22.69 8.54
CA ARG A 215 -12.18 23.52 9.55
C ARG A 215 -11.93 23.06 10.98
N LEU A 216 -11.42 21.84 11.18
CA LEU A 216 -11.05 21.35 12.52
C LEU A 216 -9.75 22.02 12.99
N PRO A 217 -9.56 22.18 14.32
CA PRO A 217 -8.26 22.52 14.89
C PRO A 217 -7.17 21.57 14.39
N GLU A 218 -5.95 22.06 14.17
CA GLU A 218 -4.85 21.28 13.58
C GLU A 218 -4.60 19.94 14.27
N ASN A 219 -4.62 19.93 15.61
CA ASN A 219 -4.44 18.71 16.41
C ASN A 219 -5.58 17.68 16.26
N LYS A 220 -6.67 18.01 15.58
CA LYS A 220 -7.81 17.13 15.28
C LYS A 220 -7.87 16.72 13.81
N ARG A 221 -7.01 17.25 12.94
CA ARG A 221 -6.93 16.92 11.50
C ARG A 221 -6.21 15.59 11.30
N THR A 222 -6.88 14.49 11.64
CA THR A 222 -6.35 13.13 11.52
C THR A 222 -6.94 12.41 10.30
N LEU A 223 -6.27 11.38 9.79
CA LEU A 223 -6.84 10.50 8.74
C LEU A 223 -8.18 9.88 9.18
N GLY A 224 -8.29 9.52 10.46
CA GLY A 224 -9.55 9.04 11.02
C GLY A 224 -10.67 10.08 10.95
N ALA A 225 -10.37 11.37 11.16
CA ALA A 225 -11.34 12.46 11.01
C ALA A 225 -11.73 12.67 9.54
N LEU A 226 -10.76 12.60 8.62
CA LEU A 226 -11.00 12.70 7.18
C LEU A 226 -11.96 11.61 6.70
N PHE A 227 -11.70 10.34 7.05
CA PHE A 227 -12.49 9.20 6.58
C PHE A 227 -13.79 8.97 7.37
N ARG A 228 -13.93 9.53 8.59
CA ARG A 228 -15.19 9.44 9.35
C ARG A 228 -16.37 10.02 8.57
N ASN A 229 -16.13 11.12 7.84
CA ASN A 229 -17.17 11.78 7.06
C ASN A 229 -17.52 11.02 5.78
N ALA A 230 -16.55 10.37 5.12
CA ALA A 230 -16.80 9.49 3.97
C ALA A 230 -17.77 8.35 4.30
N LEU A 231 -17.67 7.81 5.51
CA LEU A 231 -18.37 6.60 5.92
C LEU A 231 -19.71 6.85 6.60
N TRP A 232 -20.21 8.10 6.60
CA TRP A 232 -21.49 8.44 7.23
C TRP A 232 -22.65 7.61 6.67
N ASN A 233 -22.58 7.25 5.38
CA ASN A 233 -23.58 6.43 4.69
C ASN A 233 -23.30 4.91 4.73
N GLN A 234 -22.25 4.47 5.44
CA GLN A 234 -21.90 3.05 5.62
C GLN A 234 -21.68 2.72 7.12
N PRO A 235 -22.75 2.56 7.91
CA PRO A 235 -22.67 2.45 9.37
C PRO A 235 -21.84 1.26 9.88
N SER A 236 -21.86 0.14 9.15
CA SER A 236 -21.07 -1.06 9.50
C SER A 236 -19.55 -0.83 9.39
N MET A 237 -19.11 0.08 8.51
CA MET A 237 -17.71 0.42 8.30
C MET A 237 -17.16 1.38 9.37
N LEU A 238 -18.01 2.24 9.94
CA LEU A 238 -17.62 3.19 11.00
C LEU A 238 -17.04 2.47 12.21
N PHE A 239 -17.61 1.33 12.61
CA PHE A 239 -17.11 0.53 13.72
C PHE A 239 -15.70 -0.03 13.46
N ASN A 240 -15.47 -0.57 12.26
CA ASN A 240 -14.19 -1.14 11.87
C ASN A 240 -13.10 -0.07 11.73
N VAL A 241 -13.44 1.09 11.17
CA VAL A 241 -12.52 2.24 11.07
C VAL A 241 -12.18 2.80 12.45
N ALA A 242 -13.15 2.96 13.34
CA ALA A 242 -12.86 3.35 14.73
C ALA A 242 -11.86 2.38 15.38
N ARG A 243 -12.05 1.07 15.20
CA ARG A 243 -11.14 0.06 15.76
C ARG A 243 -9.71 0.18 15.22
N VAL A 244 -9.51 0.56 13.96
CA VAL A 244 -8.19 0.64 13.32
C VAL A 244 -7.48 1.97 13.57
N PHE A 245 -8.20 3.07 13.77
CA PHE A 245 -7.61 4.41 13.96
C PHE A 245 -7.61 4.91 15.41
N VAL A 246 -8.25 4.20 16.34
CA VAL A 246 -8.28 4.52 17.79
C VAL A 246 -7.32 3.63 18.61
N THR A 247 -6.76 2.56 18.00
CA THR A 247 -5.75 1.67 18.61
C THR A 247 -4.41 1.75 17.91
#